data_AF-A0AAQ4EPY6-F1
#
_entry.id   AF-A0AAQ4EPY6-F1
#
_cell.length_a   1.000
_cell.length_b   1.000
_cell.length_c   1.000
_cell.angle_alpha   90.00
_cell.angle_beta   90.00
_cell.angle_gamma   90.00
#
_symmetry.space_group_name_H-M   'P 1'
#
loop_
_entity.id
_entity.type
_entity.pdbx_description
1 polymer ?
#
loop_
_entity_poly.entity_id
_entity_poly.type
_entity_poly.pdbx_seq_one_letter_code
_entity_poly.pdbx_strand_id
1 'polypeptide(L)'
;MAARRIAKSAVDWAAFAERVPADQKVFFQALKARSDGYLRRVLSLPENPPQIDFAMYRARLGNPALVDQFEKAYKAFHVPYPTEHLSPQIEAEERAAKEEVEAFVIESKERIEQYKKELARYEAMLPAIEMTMEDFYDYFPDQKIDVDNPTHWPHDGSCETDDRLEYEDRGDDH
;
A
#
# COMPACT_ATOMS: atom_id res chain seq x y z
N MET A 1 12.37 10.52 30.58
CA MET A 1 13.27 10.37 29.39
C MET A 1 12.67 9.51 28.26
N ALA A 2 11.90 8.45 28.57
CA ALA A 2 11.30 7.57 27.55
C ALA A 2 10.13 8.23 26.78
N ALA A 3 9.24 8.96 27.48
CA ALA A 3 8.10 9.63 26.84
C ALA A 3 8.50 10.74 25.85
N ARG A 4 9.58 11.48 26.15
CA ARG A 4 10.13 12.52 25.25
C ARG A 4 10.75 11.99 23.95
N ARG A 5 11.09 10.70 23.85
CA ARG A 5 11.64 10.11 22.61
C ARG A 5 10.52 9.74 21.62
N ILE A 6 9.39 9.25 22.10
CA ILE A 6 8.25 8.84 21.25
C ILE A 6 7.54 10.07 20.67
N ALA A 7 7.52 11.19 21.40
CA ALA A 7 6.98 12.46 20.90
C ALA A 7 7.78 13.12 19.76
N LYS A 8 9.00 12.62 19.43
CA LYS A 8 9.81 13.18 18.33
C LYS A 8 9.46 12.65 16.94
N SER A 9 8.81 11.49 16.83
CA SER A 9 8.32 10.98 15.54
C SER A 9 6.85 11.37 15.37
N ALA A 10 6.58 12.66 15.16
CA ALA A 10 5.26 13.09 14.72
C ALA A 10 5.09 12.65 13.26
N VAL A 11 4.62 11.42 13.07
CA VAL A 11 4.24 10.92 11.74
C VAL A 11 3.10 11.80 11.24
N ASP A 12 3.29 12.41 10.07
CA ASP A 12 2.23 13.15 9.40
C ASP A 12 1.22 12.16 8.78
N TRP A 13 0.21 11.83 9.58
CA TRP A 13 -0.84 10.89 9.18
C TRP A 13 -1.73 11.42 8.05
N ALA A 14 -1.79 12.74 7.84
CA ALA A 14 -2.59 13.32 6.76
C ALA A 14 -1.86 13.15 5.42
N ALA A 15 -0.59 13.56 5.36
CA ALA A 15 0.23 13.40 4.16
C ALA A 15 0.43 11.92 3.78
N PHE A 16 0.50 11.02 4.76
CA PHE A 16 0.57 9.59 4.49
C PHE A 16 -0.76 9.03 3.94
N ALA A 17 -1.91 9.47 4.46
CA ALA A 17 -3.21 9.03 3.97
C ALA A 17 -3.47 9.40 2.50
N GLU A 18 -2.94 10.53 2.04
CA GLU A 18 -3.07 10.97 0.64
C GLU A 18 -2.31 10.07 -0.35
N ARG A 19 -1.22 9.44 0.10
CA ARG A 19 -0.36 8.60 -0.76
C ARG A 19 -0.80 7.14 -0.81
N VAL A 20 -1.73 6.72 0.05
CA VAL A 20 -2.16 5.32 0.16
C VAL A 20 -3.19 5.00 -0.93
N PRO A 21 -2.94 3.99 -1.77
CA PRO A 21 -3.91 3.50 -2.76
C PRO A 21 -5.22 3.05 -2.09
N ALA A 22 -6.34 3.12 -2.82
CA ALA A 22 -7.66 2.79 -2.29
C ALA A 22 -7.72 1.39 -1.63
N ASP A 23 -7.07 0.41 -2.25
CA ASP A 23 -7.05 -0.99 -1.81
C ASP A 23 -6.30 -1.18 -0.49
N GLN A 24 -5.34 -0.29 -0.19
CA GLN A 24 -4.49 -0.39 1.00
C GLN A 24 -4.99 0.46 2.18
N LYS A 25 -6.10 1.20 2.01
CA LYS A 25 -6.66 2.06 3.06
C LYS A 25 -7.01 1.30 4.34
N VAL A 26 -7.46 0.06 4.22
CA VAL A 26 -7.82 -0.79 5.37
C VAL A 26 -6.58 -1.11 6.21
N PHE A 27 -5.46 -1.47 5.58
CA PHE A 27 -4.20 -1.74 6.28
C PHE A 27 -3.63 -0.48 6.93
N PHE A 28 -3.74 0.67 6.25
CA PHE A 28 -3.34 1.95 6.82
C PHE A 28 -4.14 2.31 8.09
N GLN A 29 -5.46 2.17 8.05
CA GLN A 29 -6.32 2.42 9.21
C GLN A 29 -5.97 1.48 10.38
N ALA A 30 -5.69 0.20 10.09
CA ALA A 30 -5.26 -0.76 11.09
C ALA A 30 -3.90 -0.38 11.72
N LEU A 31 -2.94 0.06 10.91
CA LEU A 31 -1.64 0.54 11.38
C LEU A 31 -1.78 1.76 12.29
N LYS A 32 -2.56 2.75 11.85
CA LYS A 32 -2.85 3.97 12.62
C LYS A 32 -3.50 3.63 13.96
N ALA A 33 -4.54 2.79 13.96
CA ALA A 33 -5.25 2.38 15.16
C ALA A 33 -4.31 1.67 16.17
N ARG A 34 -3.40 0.82 15.69
CA ARG A 34 -2.38 0.17 16.54
C ARG A 34 -1.41 1.21 17.12
N SER A 35 -0.89 2.10 16.28
CA SER A 35 0.05 3.15 16.70
C SER A 35 -0.56 4.07 17.78
N ASP A 36 -1.75 4.58 17.53
CA ASP A 36 -2.49 5.44 18.48
C ASP A 36 -2.82 4.68 19.78
N GLY A 37 -3.16 3.39 19.67
CA GLY A 37 -3.39 2.51 20.82
C GLY A 37 -2.17 2.35 21.71
N TYR A 38 -0.98 2.15 21.13
CA TYR A 38 0.27 2.10 21.89
C TYR A 38 0.62 3.45 22.50
N LEU A 39 0.49 4.53 21.73
CA LEU A 39 0.77 5.89 22.20
C LEU A 39 -0.10 6.24 23.40
N ARG A 40 -1.41 5.95 23.34
CA ARG A 40 -2.34 6.19 24.47
C ARG A 40 -1.95 5.40 25.71
N ARG A 41 -1.54 4.13 25.56
CA ARG A 41 -1.07 3.31 26.69
C ARG A 41 0.19 3.88 27.31
N VAL A 42 1.16 4.29 26.50
CA VAL A 42 2.39 4.92 26.98
C VAL A 42 2.10 6.23 27.71
N LEU A 43 1.21 7.08 27.18
CA LEU A 43 0.82 8.33 27.84
C LEU A 43 0.04 8.13 29.14
N SER A 44 -0.67 7.01 29.29
CA SER A 44 -1.40 6.69 30.52
C SER A 44 -0.49 6.24 31.67
N LEU A 45 0.74 5.80 31.36
CA LEU A 45 1.69 5.33 32.35
C LEU A 45 2.57 6.50 32.81
N PRO A 46 2.73 6.72 34.13
CA PRO A 46 3.63 7.77 34.63
C PRO A 46 5.09 7.46 34.26
N GLU A 47 5.89 8.50 34.01
CA GLU A 47 7.31 8.33 33.59
C GLU A 47 8.16 7.59 34.63
N ASN A 48 7.81 7.72 35.91
CA ASN A 48 8.46 7.02 37.01
C ASN A 48 7.41 6.16 37.73
N PRO A 49 7.78 4.95 38.21
CA PRO A 49 6.91 4.18 39.07
C PRO A 49 6.56 5.01 40.33
N PRO A 50 5.35 4.87 40.89
CA PRO A 50 4.98 5.57 42.11
C PRO A 50 5.97 5.23 43.22
N GLN A 51 6.42 6.25 43.96
CA GLN A 51 7.34 6.04 45.08
C GLN A 51 6.63 5.25 46.18
N ILE A 52 7.28 4.19 46.65
CA ILE A 52 6.82 3.39 47.78
C ILE A 52 7.18 4.14 49.07
N ASP A 53 6.19 4.41 49.91
CA ASP A 53 6.41 5.00 51.23
C ASP A 53 6.90 3.96 52.23
N PHE A 54 8.21 3.73 52.26
CA PHE A 54 8.85 2.82 53.23
C PHE A 54 8.80 3.34 54.68
N ALA A 55 8.53 4.62 54.92
CA ALA A 55 8.47 5.17 56.28
C ALA A 55 7.19 4.74 56.99
N MET A 56 6.06 4.70 56.26
CA MET A 56 4.79 4.17 56.75
C MET A 56 4.92 2.70 57.18
N TYR A 57 5.59 1.87 56.38
CA TYR A 57 5.78 0.44 56.69
C TYR A 57 6.71 0.22 57.89
N ARG A 58 7.77 1.01 58.04
CA ARG A 58 8.65 0.97 59.22
C ARG A 58 7.89 1.24 60.52
N ALA A 59 6.92 2.15 60.51
CA ALA A 59 6.16 2.52 61.71
C ALA A 59 5.10 1.48 62.12
N ARG A 60 4.65 0.61 61.19
CA ARG A 60 3.57 -0.37 61.44
C ARG A 60 4.07 -1.81 61.62
N LEU A 61 5.25 -2.14 61.12
CA LEU A 61 5.80 -3.50 61.19
C LEU A 61 6.64 -3.69 62.45
N GLY A 62 6.47 -4.82 63.13
CA GLY A 62 7.24 -5.16 64.33
C GLY A 62 8.73 -5.44 64.08
N ASN A 63 9.16 -5.57 62.81
CA ASN A 63 10.55 -5.78 62.44
C ASN A 63 11.01 -4.77 61.36
N PRO A 64 11.61 -3.63 61.75
CA PRO A 64 12.03 -2.59 60.80
C PRO A 64 13.22 -3.02 59.93
N ALA A 65 14.05 -3.96 60.37
CA ALA A 65 15.21 -4.45 59.62
C ALA A 65 14.82 -5.15 58.31
N LEU A 66 13.63 -5.76 58.27
CA LEU A 66 13.10 -6.39 57.07
C LEU A 66 12.73 -5.34 56.00
N VAL A 67 12.18 -4.19 56.41
CA VAL A 67 11.81 -3.10 55.51
C VAL A 67 13.05 -2.49 54.85
N ASP A 68 14.16 -2.37 55.60
CA ASP A 68 15.43 -1.87 55.07
C ASP A 68 16.05 -2.82 54.02
N GLN A 69 15.92 -4.13 54.20
CA GLN A 69 16.35 -5.12 53.20
C GLN A 69 15.54 -5.02 51.91
N PHE A 70 14.21 -4.85 52.01
CA PHE A 70 13.35 -4.67 50.85
C PHE A 70 13.59 -3.34 50.12
N GLU A 71 13.82 -2.25 50.85
CA GLU A 71 14.16 -0.96 50.23
C GLU A 71 15.47 -1.08 49.44
N LYS A 72 16.48 -1.75 50.00
CA LYS A 72 17.77 -1.99 49.33
C LYS A 72 17.61 -2.87 48.08
N ALA A 73 16.84 -3.94 48.17
CA ALA A 73 16.58 -4.84 47.04
C ALA A 73 15.78 -4.14 45.92
N TYR A 74 14.77 -3.34 46.29
CA TYR A 74 13.94 -2.59 45.33
C TYR A 74 14.75 -1.52 44.59
N LYS A 75 15.61 -0.79 45.29
CA LYS A 75 16.52 0.21 44.69
C LYS A 75 17.58 -0.42 43.79
N ALA A 76 18.00 -1.66 44.08
CA ALA A 76 18.96 -2.41 43.26
C ALA A 76 18.32 -3.04 42.02
N PHE A 77 17.00 -3.24 42.02
CA PHE A 77 16.28 -3.82 40.90
C PHE A 77 16.06 -2.79 39.79
N HIS A 78 16.62 -3.07 38.61
CA HIS A 78 16.41 -2.29 37.40
C HIS A 78 15.69 -3.16 36.37
N VAL A 79 14.60 -2.66 35.79
CA VAL A 79 13.89 -3.35 34.70
C VAL A 79 14.69 -3.18 33.40
N PRO A 80 15.24 -4.24 32.80
CA PRO A 80 15.98 -4.13 31.56
C PRO A 80 15.05 -3.69 30.42
N TYR A 81 15.56 -2.82 29.55
CA TYR A 81 14.83 -2.42 28.36
C TYR A 81 14.79 -3.57 27.34
N PRO A 82 13.70 -3.78 26.59
CA PRO A 82 13.65 -4.81 25.56
C PRO A 82 14.74 -4.61 24.49
N THR A 83 15.37 -5.70 24.05
CA THR A 83 16.30 -5.67 22.92
C THR A 83 15.52 -5.51 21.61
N GLU A 84 16.00 -4.63 20.74
CA GLU A 84 15.40 -4.39 19.42
C GLU A 84 15.93 -5.40 18.40
N HIS A 85 15.03 -6.08 17.68
CA HIS A 85 15.38 -7.09 16.68
C HIS A 85 14.77 -6.82 15.29
N LEU A 86 13.92 -5.79 15.17
CA LEU A 86 13.08 -5.54 14.00
C LEU A 86 13.67 -4.51 13.03
N SER A 87 14.57 -3.64 13.50
CA SER A 87 15.25 -2.61 12.67
C SER A 87 15.88 -3.17 11.38
N PRO A 88 16.64 -4.29 11.39
CA PRO A 88 17.25 -4.80 10.16
C PRO A 88 16.23 -5.34 9.16
N GLN A 89 15.07 -5.81 9.62
CA GLN A 89 14.00 -6.26 8.72
C GLN A 89 13.34 -5.07 8.02
N ILE A 90 13.08 -3.98 8.76
CA ILE A 90 12.54 -2.73 8.21
C ILE A 90 13.49 -2.12 7.18
N GLU A 91 14.80 -2.09 7.47
CA GLU A 91 15.80 -1.57 6.52
C GLU A 91 15.90 -2.43 5.25
N ALA A 92 15.70 -3.74 5.36
CA ALA A 92 15.67 -4.63 4.20
C ALA A 92 14.44 -4.37 3.32
N GLU A 93 13.25 -4.24 3.91
CA GLU A 93 12.01 -3.89 3.20
C GLU A 93 12.10 -2.50 2.55
N GLU A 94 12.67 -1.51 3.24
CA GLU A 94 12.84 -0.16 2.70
C GLU A 94 13.74 -0.15 1.46
N ARG A 95 14.83 -0.93 1.47
CA ARG A 95 15.73 -1.06 0.32
C ARG A 95 15.05 -1.74 -0.86
N ALA A 96 14.35 -2.85 -0.62
CA ALA A 96 13.63 -3.55 -1.68
C ALA A 96 12.57 -2.64 -2.34
N ALA A 97 11.81 -1.89 -1.54
CA ALA A 97 10.83 -0.94 -2.04
C ALA A 97 11.46 0.20 -2.86
N LYS A 98 12.65 0.69 -2.47
CA LYS A 98 13.37 1.71 -3.25
C LYS A 98 13.78 1.19 -4.62
N GLU A 99 14.32 -0.02 -4.68
CA GLU A 99 14.73 -0.65 -5.94
C GLU A 99 13.53 -0.85 -6.89
N GLU A 100 12.38 -1.30 -6.37
CA GLU A 100 11.14 -1.44 -7.13
C GLU A 100 10.64 -0.09 -7.68
N VAL A 101 10.67 0.96 -6.86
CA VAL A 101 10.25 2.31 -7.28
C VAL A 101 11.19 2.88 -8.34
N GLU A 102 12.50 2.68 -8.21
CA GLU A 102 13.48 3.13 -9.21
C GLU A 102 13.25 2.43 -10.55
N ALA A 103 13.02 1.12 -10.54
CA ALA A 103 12.68 0.36 -11.74
C ALA A 103 11.39 0.86 -12.39
N PHE A 104 10.33 1.08 -11.59
CA PHE A 104 9.05 1.60 -12.08
C PHE A 104 9.18 3.00 -12.71
N VAL A 105 10.02 3.87 -12.14
CA VAL A 105 10.27 5.21 -12.70
C VAL A 105 10.95 5.14 -14.06
N ILE A 106 11.90 4.21 -14.24
CA ILE A 106 12.58 4.01 -15.52
C ILE A 106 11.57 3.52 -16.57
N GLU A 107 10.83 2.45 -16.26
CA GLU A 107 9.81 1.89 -17.18
C GLU A 107 8.74 2.93 -17.54
N SER A 108 8.29 3.73 -16.55
CA SER A 108 7.31 4.79 -16.78
C SER A 108 7.83 5.87 -17.72
N LYS A 109 9.11 6.24 -17.62
CA LYS A 109 9.73 7.22 -18.54
C LYS A 109 9.79 6.69 -19.97
N GLU A 110 10.19 5.44 -20.14
CA GLU A 110 10.20 4.79 -21.45
C GLU A 110 8.80 4.75 -22.07
N ARG A 111 7.79 4.41 -21.27
CA ARG A 111 6.38 4.41 -21.69
C ARG A 111 5.89 5.80 -22.10
N ILE A 112 6.26 6.85 -21.34
CA ILE A 112 5.94 8.24 -21.69
C ILE A 112 6.58 8.62 -23.04
N GLU A 113 7.81 8.20 -23.30
CA GLU A 113 8.48 8.47 -24.59
C GLU A 113 7.80 7.74 -25.76
N GLN A 114 7.36 6.50 -25.56
CA GLN A 114 6.58 5.76 -26.56
C GLN A 114 5.26 6.47 -26.87
N TYR A 115 4.47 6.84 -25.85
CA TYR A 115 3.21 7.55 -26.05
C TYR A 115 3.39 8.92 -26.69
N LYS A 116 4.49 9.63 -26.43
CA LYS A 116 4.80 10.89 -27.13
C LYS A 116 5.04 10.68 -28.63
N LYS A 117 5.70 9.58 -29.02
CA LYS A 117 5.89 9.24 -30.44
C LYS A 117 4.56 8.88 -31.10
N GLU A 118 3.71 8.13 -30.41
CA GLU A 118 2.36 7.81 -30.91
C GLU A 118 1.49 9.05 -31.06
N LEU A 119 1.47 9.94 -30.06
CA LEU A 119 0.76 11.23 -30.15
C LEU A 119 1.25 12.06 -31.33
N ALA A 120 2.56 12.16 -31.54
CA ALA A 120 3.11 12.87 -32.69
C ALA A 120 2.70 12.25 -34.03
N ARG A 121 2.60 10.91 -34.11
CA ARG A 121 2.05 10.21 -35.28
C ARG A 121 0.58 10.57 -35.52
N TYR A 122 -0.24 10.59 -34.47
CA TYR A 122 -1.66 10.96 -34.58
C TYR A 122 -1.86 12.44 -34.92
N GLU A 123 -1.03 13.34 -34.41
CA GLU A 123 -1.07 14.77 -34.74
C GLU A 123 -0.64 15.05 -36.20
N ALA A 124 0.30 14.27 -36.73
CA ALA A 124 0.73 14.36 -38.12
C ALA A 124 -0.25 13.69 -39.11
N MET A 125 -1.22 12.93 -38.61
CA MET A 125 -2.20 12.22 -39.41
C MET A 125 -3.26 13.18 -39.95
N LEU A 126 -3.78 12.88 -41.14
CA LEU A 126 -4.93 13.62 -41.68
C LEU A 126 -6.14 13.49 -40.74
N PRO A 127 -6.96 14.56 -40.61
CA PRO A 127 -8.21 14.48 -39.86
C PRO A 127 -9.08 13.34 -40.38
N ALA A 128 -9.69 12.57 -39.48
CA ALA A 128 -10.46 11.38 -39.84
C ALA A 128 -11.61 11.65 -40.83
N ILE A 129 -12.13 12.88 -40.89
CA ILE A 129 -13.21 13.27 -41.82
C ILE A 129 -12.71 13.38 -43.26
N GLU A 130 -11.43 13.71 -43.45
CA GLU A 130 -10.80 13.92 -44.75
C GLU A 130 -9.99 12.71 -45.21
N MET A 131 -9.86 11.70 -44.35
CA MET A 131 -9.09 10.49 -44.63
C MET A 131 -9.83 9.56 -45.59
N THR A 132 -9.14 9.13 -46.66
CA THR A 132 -9.67 8.11 -47.57
C THR A 132 -9.35 6.70 -47.06
N MET A 133 -10.01 5.68 -47.62
CA MET A 133 -9.75 4.28 -47.23
C MET A 133 -8.31 3.84 -47.59
N GLU A 134 -7.73 4.39 -48.66
CA GLU A 134 -6.34 4.12 -49.05
C GLU A 134 -5.36 4.70 -48.03
N ASP A 135 -5.57 5.97 -47.63
CA ASP A 135 -4.78 6.61 -46.56
C ASP A 135 -4.90 5.84 -45.24
N PHE A 136 -6.11 5.33 -44.92
CA PHE A 136 -6.33 4.53 -43.72
C PHE A 136 -5.48 3.25 -43.70
N TYR A 137 -5.32 2.59 -44.84
CA TYR A 137 -4.45 1.40 -44.94
C TYR A 137 -2.96 1.74 -44.78
N ASP A 138 -2.52 2.90 -45.27
CA ASP A 138 -1.14 3.35 -45.09
C ASP A 138 -0.84 3.73 -43.63
N TYR A 139 -1.78 4.40 -42.96
CA TYR A 139 -1.61 4.79 -41.57
C TYR A 139 -1.86 3.64 -40.58
N PHE A 140 -2.74 2.68 -40.88
CA PHE A 140 -3.11 1.56 -40.01
C PHE A 140 -2.98 0.20 -40.73
N PRO A 141 -1.74 -0.25 -41.01
CA PRO A 141 -1.52 -1.49 -41.74
C PRO A 141 -2.02 -2.74 -40.98
N ASP A 142 -2.12 -2.68 -39.65
CA ASP A 142 -2.59 -3.81 -38.82
C ASP A 142 -4.12 -4.00 -38.89
N GLN A 143 -4.87 -2.96 -39.26
CA GLN A 143 -6.34 -2.98 -39.37
C GLN A 143 -6.83 -3.04 -40.81
N LYS A 144 -5.92 -3.18 -41.78
CA LYS A 144 -6.29 -3.29 -43.18
C LYS A 144 -7.07 -4.59 -43.42
N ILE A 145 -8.06 -4.53 -44.30
CA ILE A 145 -8.74 -5.73 -44.80
C ILE A 145 -7.75 -6.40 -45.77
N ASP A 146 -7.11 -7.48 -45.32
CA ASP A 146 -6.20 -8.24 -46.17
C ASP A 146 -7.00 -9.17 -47.09
N VAL A 147 -6.83 -8.99 -48.40
CA VAL A 147 -7.50 -9.82 -49.41
C VAL A 147 -6.89 -11.23 -49.44
N ASP A 148 -5.60 -11.36 -49.11
CA ASP A 148 -4.90 -12.65 -49.08
C ASP A 148 -5.20 -13.42 -47.78
N ASN A 149 -5.61 -12.73 -46.72
CA ASN A 149 -6.03 -13.32 -45.45
C ASN A 149 -7.30 -12.64 -44.91
N PRO A 150 -8.47 -12.94 -45.51
CA PRO A 150 -9.72 -12.28 -45.16
C PRO A 150 -10.16 -12.66 -43.75
N THR A 151 -10.48 -11.65 -42.94
CA THR A 151 -11.16 -11.87 -41.66
C THR A 151 -12.62 -12.25 -41.92
N HIS A 152 -13.19 -13.12 -41.08
CA HIS A 152 -14.60 -13.52 -41.19
C HIS A 152 -15.51 -12.40 -40.66
N TRP A 153 -16.70 -12.22 -41.25
CA TRP A 153 -17.74 -11.35 -40.71
C TRP A 153 -18.10 -11.79 -39.29
N PRO A 154 -18.22 -10.89 -38.28
CA PRO A 154 -18.34 -9.43 -38.36
C PRO A 154 -17.00 -8.64 -38.25
N HIS A 155 -15.85 -9.27 -38.52
CA HIS A 155 -14.52 -8.65 -38.53
C HIS A 155 -14.07 -8.04 -37.18
N ASP A 156 -14.63 -8.52 -36.07
CA ASP A 156 -14.29 -8.12 -34.71
C ASP A 156 -13.37 -9.13 -34.00
N GLY A 157 -12.92 -10.17 -34.71
CA GLY A 157 -12.12 -11.27 -34.16
C GLY A 157 -12.94 -12.27 -33.34
N SER A 158 -14.26 -12.08 -33.21
CA SER A 158 -15.16 -13.12 -32.72
C SER A 158 -15.36 -14.16 -33.82
N CYS A 159 -15.01 -15.40 -33.52
CA CYS A 159 -15.34 -16.56 -34.35
C CYS A 159 -16.59 -17.25 -33.81
N GLU A 160 -17.58 -16.50 -33.33
CA GLU A 160 -18.89 -17.09 -33.02
C GLU A 160 -19.61 -17.36 -34.33
N THR A 161 -19.45 -18.59 -34.80
CA THR A 161 -20.30 -19.19 -35.81
C THR A 161 -21.71 -19.18 -35.24
N ASP A 162 -22.53 -18.24 -35.68
CA ASP A 162 -23.98 -18.20 -35.44
C ASP A 162 -24.68 -19.31 -36.24
N ASP A 163 -24.24 -20.56 -36.03
CA ASP A 163 -24.88 -21.79 -36.52
C ASP A 163 -25.78 -22.41 -35.43
N ARG A 164 -26.13 -21.63 -34.40
CA ARG A 164 -27.28 -21.91 -33.53
C ARG A 164 -28.39 -20.91 -33.85
N LEU A 165 -28.91 -21.00 -35.07
CA LEU A 165 -30.35 -20.84 -35.23
C LEU A 165 -31.00 -21.95 -34.39
N GLU A 166 -31.19 -21.69 -33.10
CA GLU A 166 -32.19 -22.35 -32.30
C GLU A 166 -33.51 -22.10 -33.05
N TYR A 167 -33.89 -23.07 -33.88
CA TYR A 167 -35.28 -23.25 -34.24
C TYR A 167 -35.99 -23.50 -32.90
N GLU A 168 -36.42 -22.43 -32.23
CA GLU A 168 -37.53 -22.51 -31.30
C GLU A 168 -38.68 -23.11 -32.12
N ASP A 169 -38.85 -24.42 -32.01
CA ASP A 169 -40.09 -25.10 -32.32
C ASP A 169 -41.14 -24.53 -31.36
N ARG A 170 -41.65 -23.35 -31.70
CA ARG A 170 -42.91 -22.86 -31.16
C ARG A 170 -43.93 -23.78 -31.77
N GLY A 171 -44.24 -24.83 -30.99
CA GLY A 171 -45.28 -25.79 -31.29
C GLY A 171 -46.45 -25.08 -31.96
N ASP A 172 -46.67 -25.47 -33.21
CA ASP A 172 -47.82 -25.07 -34.00
C ASP A 172 -49.04 -25.69 -33.30
N ASP A 173 -49.61 -24.94 -32.36
CA ASP A 173 -50.92 -25.24 -31.77
C ASP A 173 -51.98 -24.97 -32.85
N HIS A 174 -52.29 -25.99 -33.67
CA HIS A 174 -53.59 -26.16 -34.32
C HIS A 174 -53.89 -27.62 -34.71
#